data_AF-A0A6N7SVQ9-F1
#
_entry.id   AF-A0A6N7SVQ9-F1
#
_cell.length_a   1.000
_cell.length_b   1.000
_cell.length_c   1.000
_cell.angle_alpha   90.00
_cell.angle_beta   90.00
_cell.angle_gamma   90.00
#
_symmetry.space_group_name_H-M   'P 1'
#
loop_
_entity.id
_entity.type
_entity.pdbx_description
1 polymer ?
#
loop_
_entity_poly.entity_id
_entity_poly.type
_entity_poly.pdbx_seq_one_letter_code
_entity_poly.pdbx_strand_id
1 'polypeptide(L)' 'MKKLKDLKIGSYFTLKEIENPKAEQVYIRGEYDRSSKSFSCEKFSDTNSERFFRSDKEVFTDFIF' A
#
# COMPACT_ATOMS: atom_id res chain seq x y z
N MET A 1 8.60 -1.59 -10.22
CA MET A 1 8.62 -0.76 -8.98
C MET A 1 7.90 0.56 -9.22
N LYS A 2 6.96 0.95 -8.36
CA LYS A 2 6.17 2.20 -8.44
C LYS A 2 6.30 3.01 -7.16
N LYS A 3 5.98 4.30 -7.18
CA LYS A 3 5.81 5.08 -5.94
C LYS A 3 4.35 5.02 -5.49
N LEU A 4 4.14 5.05 -4.18
CA LEU A 4 2.80 4.96 -3.60
C LEU A 4 1.86 6.08 -4.10
N LYS A 5 2.39 7.29 -4.31
CA LYS A 5 1.62 8.42 -4.88
C LYS A 5 1.08 8.17 -6.29
N ASP A 6 1.67 7.26 -7.03
CA ASP A 6 1.27 6.94 -8.40
C ASP A 6 0.11 5.92 -8.41
N LEU A 7 -0.26 5.37 -7.24
CA LEU A 7 -1.36 4.44 -7.08
C LEU A 7 -2.70 5.15 -6.85
N LYS A 8 -3.76 4.59 -7.44
CA LYS A 8 -5.14 5.02 -7.18
C LYS A 8 -5.60 4.54 -5.80
N ILE A 9 -6.57 5.24 -5.21
CA ILE A 9 -7.29 4.76 -4.02
C ILE A 9 -7.84 3.35 -4.31
N GLY A 10 -7.71 2.45 -3.34
CA GLY A 10 -8.12 1.05 -3.45
C GLY A 10 -7.12 0.14 -4.16
N SER A 11 -5.98 0.66 -4.64
CA SER A 11 -4.97 -0.18 -5.28
C SER A 11 -4.29 -1.10 -4.26
N TYR A 12 -4.09 -2.35 -4.63
CA TYR A 12 -3.31 -3.31 -3.85
C TYR A 12 -1.82 -3.15 -4.13
N PHE A 13 -1.01 -3.25 -3.08
CA PHE A 13 0.44 -3.21 -3.19
C PHE A 13 1.12 -4.01 -2.09
N THR A 14 2.39 -4.37 -2.29
CA THR A 14 3.27 -4.94 -1.27
C THR A 14 4.47 -4.03 -1.02
N LEU A 15 5.08 -4.16 0.16
CA LEU A 15 6.29 -3.40 0.54
C LEU A 15 7.59 -4.04 0.07
N LYS A 16 7.51 -5.28 -0.44
CA LYS A 16 8.62 -6.07 -0.97
C LYS A 16 8.15 -6.73 -2.26
N GLU A 17 9.07 -6.98 -3.17
CA GLU A 17 8.81 -7.75 -4.39
C GLU A 17 8.48 -9.20 -4.01
N ILE A 18 7.24 -9.61 -4.24
CA ILE A 18 6.73 -10.94 -3.90
C ILE A 18 5.72 -11.32 -4.97
N GLU A 19 5.94 -12.43 -5.67
CA GLU A 19 5.07 -12.89 -6.76
C GLU A 19 3.71 -13.39 -6.24
N ASN A 20 3.71 -14.11 -5.12
CA ASN A 20 2.53 -14.72 -4.50
C ASN A 20 2.43 -14.29 -3.01
N PRO A 21 2.04 -13.04 -2.73
CA PRO A 21 1.96 -12.55 -1.36
C PRO A 21 0.80 -13.19 -0.58
N LYS A 22 0.99 -13.37 0.72
CA LYS A 22 -0.10 -13.67 1.65
C LYS A 22 -0.91 -12.40 1.94
N ALA A 23 -2.16 -12.57 2.37
CA ALA A 23 -3.05 -11.45 2.74
C ALA A 23 -2.42 -10.42 3.71
N GLU A 24 -1.61 -10.88 4.67
CA GLU A 24 -0.93 -10.02 5.65
C GLU A 24 0.19 -9.16 5.06
N GLN A 25 0.63 -9.48 3.84
CA GLN A 25 1.71 -8.81 3.10
C GLN A 25 1.15 -7.79 2.10
N VAL A 26 -0.16 -7.83 1.82
CA VAL A 26 -0.85 -6.93 0.91
C VAL A 26 -1.45 -5.77 1.68
N TYR A 27 -1.27 -4.58 1.13
CA TYR A 27 -1.85 -3.34 1.61
C TYR A 27 -2.78 -2.76 0.55
N ILE A 28 -3.79 -2.02 1.01
CA ILE A 28 -4.72 -1.27 0.17
C ILE A 28 -4.39 0.22 0.35
N ARG A 29 -4.16 0.94 -0.75
CA ARG A 29 -3.87 2.38 -0.69
C ARG A 29 -5.15 3.17 -0.40
N GLY A 30 -5.18 3.88 0.73
CA GLY A 30 -6.26 4.75 1.19
C GLY A 30 -6.04 6.23 0.87
N GLU A 31 -6.66 7.13 1.64
CA GLU A 31 -6.62 8.58 1.42
C GLU A 31 -5.26 9.23 1.69
N TYR A 32 -5.01 10.37 1.04
CA TYR A 32 -3.82 11.18 1.30
C TYR A 32 -4.08 12.17 2.45
N ASP A 33 -3.32 12.04 3.53
CA ASP A 33 -3.29 13.03 4.59
C ASP A 33 -2.25 14.13 4.27
N ARG A 34 -2.77 15.34 4.00
CA ARG A 34 -1.94 16.51 3.70
C ARG A 34 -1.10 16.97 4.88
N SER A 35 -1.54 16.72 6.11
CA SER A 35 -0.85 17.18 7.31
C SER A 35 0.45 16.40 7.54
N SER A 36 0.40 15.07 7.43
CA SER A 36 1.57 14.19 7.52
C SER A 36 2.30 13.96 6.19
N LYS A 37 1.74 14.42 5.06
CA LYS A 37 2.23 14.16 3.70
C LYS A 37 2.40 12.66 3.41
N SER A 38 1.43 11.88 3.87
CA SER A 38 1.43 10.42 3.78
C SER A 38 0.08 9.88 3.32
N PHE A 39 0.05 8.63 2.89
CA PHE A 39 -1.17 7.90 2.54
C PHE A 39 -1.53 6.95 3.67
N SER A 40 -2.80 6.95 4.09
CA SER A 40 -3.38 5.85 4.85
C SER A 40 -3.34 4.60 3.99
N CYS A 41 -2.99 3.46 4.59
CA CYS A 41 -2.93 2.19 3.93
C CYS A 41 -3.31 1.10 4.93
N GLU A 42 -4.34 0.33 4.59
CA GLU A 42 -4.85 -0.75 5.44
C GLU A 42 -4.22 -2.06 4.99
N LYS A 43 -3.99 -2.98 5.93
CA LYS A 43 -3.66 -4.35 5.55
C LYS A 43 -4.90 -5.03 5.00
N PHE A 44 -4.74 -5.80 3.92
CA PHE A 44 -5.84 -6.57 3.37
C PHE A 44 -6.42 -7.57 4.38
N SER A 45 -5.58 -8.21 5.19
CA SER A 45 -6.00 -9.17 6.22
C SER A 45 -6.62 -8.53 7.47
N ASP A 46 -6.39 -7.25 7.69
CA ASP A 46 -6.78 -6.55 8.91
C ASP A 46 -6.93 -5.04 8.66
N THR A 47 -8.16 -4.64 8.37
CA THR A 47 -8.55 -3.24 8.15
C THR A 47 -8.24 -2.35 9.36
N ASN A 48 -8.25 -2.89 10.59
CA ASN A 48 -7.90 -2.10 11.79
C ASN A 48 -6.38 -1.87 11.91
N SER A 49 -5.55 -2.56 11.13
CA SER A 49 -4.11 -2.35 11.06
C SER A 49 -3.77 -1.28 10.01
N GLU A 50 -4.32 -0.07 10.17
CA GLU A 50 -3.96 1.09 9.33
C GLU A 50 -2.49 1.50 9.55
N ARG A 51 -1.82 1.87 8.46
CA ARG A 51 -0.46 2.41 8.46
C ARG A 51 -0.36 3.61 7.52
N PHE A 52 0.51 4.54 7.87
CA PHE A 52 0.78 5.72 7.08
C PHE A 52 2.13 5.61 6.38
N PHE A 53 2.13 5.73 5.05
CA PHE A 53 3.35 5.67 4.23
C PHE A 53 3.55 6.96 3.45
N ARG A 54 4.79 7.45 3.40
CA ARG A 54 5.14 8.65 2.63
C ARG A 54 4.83 8.47 1.15
N SER A 55 4.53 9.57 0.47
CA SER A 55 4.14 9.58 -0.94
C SER A 55 5.18 8.99 -1.90
N ASP A 56 6.46 9.11 -1.54
CA ASP A 56 7.61 8.68 -2.32
C ASP A 56 8.03 7.22 -2.04
N LYS A 57 7.32 6.53 -1.15
CA LYS A 57 7.59 5.13 -0.81
C LYS A 57 7.50 4.24 -2.05
N GLU A 58 8.55 3.45 -2.27
CA GLU A 58 8.59 2.44 -3.31
C GLU A 58 7.75 1.22 -2.91
N VAL A 59 6.93 0.77 -3.85
CA VAL A 59 5.95 -0.32 -3.68
C VAL A 59 5.89 -1.19 -4.93
N PHE A 60 5.36 -2.40 -4.77
CA PHE A 60 5.24 -3.39 -5.83
C PHE A 60 3.78 -3.72 -6.06
N THR A 61 3.36 -3.78 -7.33
CA THR A 61 1.97 -4.05 -7.75
C THR A 61 1.86 -5.25 -8.67
N ASP A 62 2.99 -5.81 -9.09
CA ASP A 62 3.05 -6.85 -10.11
C ASP A 62 3.15 -8.19 -9.37
N PHE A 63 2.01 -8.67 -8.88
CA PHE A 63 1.86 -9.92 -8.15
C PHE A 63 0.50 -10.55 -8.44
N ILE A 64 0.35 -11.83 -8.10
CA ILE A 64 -0.92 -12.57 -8.17
C ILE A 64 -1.47 -12.69 -6.75
N PHE A 65 -2.68 -12.18 -6.52
CA PHE A 65 -3.35 -12.18 -5.23
C PHE A 65 -4.86 -12.35 -5.39
#